data_AF-A0A9W6D197-F1
#
_entry.id   AF-A0A9W6D197-F1
#
_cell.length_a   1.000
_cell.length_b   1.000
_cell.length_c   1.000
_cell.angle_alpha   90.00
_cell.angle_beta   90.00
_cell.angle_gamma   90.00
#
_symmetry.space_group_name_H-M   'P 1'
#
loop_
_entity.id
_entity.type
_entity.pdbx_description
1 polymer ?
#
loop_
_entity_poly.entity_id
_entity_poly.type
_entity_poly.pdbx_seq_one_letter_code
_entity_poly.pdbx_strand_id
1 'polypeptide(L)' 'MHMATNLAIDPELLDHALRVGGEHTKKATVTRALEEFIARREQARILDLIGAVEWDLEFDYKAERSR' A
#
# COMPACT_ATOMS: atom_id res chain seq x y z
N MET A 1 0.00 8.57 22.02
CA MET A 1 1.06 7.67 22.55
C MET A 1 1.86 7.15 21.37
N HIS A 2 3.11 7.59 21.18
CA HIS A 2 3.99 6.97 20.18
C HIS A 2 5.10 6.25 20.93
N MET A 3 5.03 4.93 21.01
CA MET A 3 6.16 4.13 21.46
C MET A 3 7.26 4.22 20.40
N ALA A 4 8.43 4.71 20.80
CA ALA A 4 9.65 4.45 20.06
C ALA A 4 10.04 3.00 20.34
N THR A 5 9.51 2.08 19.52
CA THR A 5 9.96 0.69 19.55
C THR A 5 11.33 0.66 18.92
N ASN A 6 12.36 0.43 19.72
CA ASN A 6 13.72 0.27 19.22
C ASN A 6 13.81 -1.11 18.55
N LEU A 7 13.29 -1.19 17.33
CA LEU A 7 13.34 -2.39 16.50
C LEU A 7 14.76 -2.50 15.94
N ALA A 8 15.39 -3.65 16.13
CA ALA A 8 16.63 -3.96 15.45
C ALA A 8 16.35 -4.14 13.95
N ILE A 9 16.60 -3.09 13.18
CA ILE A 9 16.55 -3.10 11.72
C ILE A 9 17.99 -3.18 11.23
N ASP A 10 18.24 -4.06 10.25
CA ASP A 10 19.53 -4.12 9.55
C ASP A 10 19.89 -2.72 9.00
N PRO A 11 21.01 -2.12 9.46
CA PRO A 11 21.44 -0.81 9.00
C PRO A 11 21.66 -0.73 7.49
N GLU A 12 22.18 -1.80 6.87
CA GLU A 12 22.45 -1.82 5.44
C GLU A 12 21.15 -1.83 4.63
N LEU A 13 20.15 -2.57 5.11
CA LEU A 13 18.82 -2.61 4.51
C LEU A 13 18.14 -1.23 4.59
N LEU A 14 18.22 -0.59 5.75
CA LEU A 14 17.61 0.72 5.97
C LEU A 14 18.28 1.82 5.16
N ASP A 15 19.62 1.79 5.05
CA ASP A 15 20.36 2.74 4.22
C ASP A 15 20.09 2.51 2.72
N HIS A 16 19.96 1.25 2.30
CA HIS A 16 19.53 0.94 0.94
C HIS A 16 18.12 1.47 0.67
N ALA A 17 17.17 1.22 1.57
CA ALA A 17 15.80 1.70 1.48
C ALA A 17 15.72 3.24 1.43
N LEU A 18 16.54 3.94 2.21
CA LEU A 18 16.63 5.40 2.21
C LEU A 18 17.11 5.93 0.84
N ARG A 19 18.16 5.32 0.28
CA ARG A 19 18.71 5.70 -1.03
C ARG A 19 17.72 5.49 -2.17
N VAL A 20 17.02 4.35 -2.20
CA VAL A 20 16.08 4.03 -3.29
C VAL A 20 14.70 4.65 -3.09
N GLY A 21 14.31 4.86 -1.83
CA GLY A 21 13.01 5.41 -1.46
C GLY A 21 12.92 6.92 -1.57
N GLY A 22 14.05 7.65 -1.61
CA GLY A 22 14.09 9.10 -1.80
C GLY A 22 13.66 9.92 -0.58
N GLU A 23 13.47 9.28 0.57
CA GLU A 23 13.09 9.94 1.82
C GLU A 23 14.30 10.65 2.46
N HIS A 24 14.03 11.71 3.22
CA HIS A 24 15.09 12.49 3.87
C HIS A 24 15.55 11.90 5.22
N THR A 25 14.75 11.02 5.82
CA THR A 25 15.05 10.45 7.13
C THR A 25 14.78 8.95 7.17
N LYS A 26 15.55 8.25 8.01
CA LYS A 26 15.35 6.82 8.31
C LYS A 26 13.94 6.54 8.83
N LYS A 27 13.40 7.41 9.69
CA LYS A 27 12.03 7.30 10.20
C LYS A 27 11.00 7.38 9.07
N ALA A 28 11.11 8.39 8.20
CA ALA A 28 10.19 8.54 7.06
C ALA A 28 10.28 7.34 6.10
N THR A 29 11.50 6.83 5.87
CA THR A 29 11.72 5.60 5.09
C THR A 29 10.98 4.40 5.66
N VAL A 30 11.11 4.18 6.97
CA VAL A 30 10.44 3.05 7.65
C VAL A 30 8.92 3.22 7.59
N THR A 31 8.42 4.42 7.89
CA THR A 31 6.97 4.70 7.81
C THR A 31 6.44 4.42 6.41
N ARG A 32 7.08 4.98 5.38
CA ARG A 32 6.64 4.80 4.00
C ARG A 32 6.70 3.34 3.56
N ALA A 33 7.78 2.64 3.90
CA ALA A 33 7.91 1.21 3.59
C ALA A 33 6.79 0.37 4.22
N LEU A 34 6.34 0.71 5.43
CA LEU A 34 5.23 0.03 6.09
C LEU A 34 3.88 0.34 5.41
N GLU A 35 3.61 1.61 5.09
CA GLU A 35 2.40 2.00 4.34
C GLU A 35 2.32 1.25 3.00
N GLU A 36 3.42 1.23 2.28
CA GLU A 36 3.60 0.53 1.02
C GLU A 36 3.44 -1.00 1.13
N PHE A 37 3.94 -1.58 2.22
CA PHE A 37 3.82 -3.01 2.51
C PHE A 37 2.38 -3.42 2.80
N ILE A 38 1.65 -2.58 3.55
CA ILE A 38 0.24 -2.76 3.89
C ILE A 38 -0.60 -2.60 2.62
N ALA A 39 -0.45 -1.49 1.91
CA ALA A 39 -1.21 -1.20 0.69
C ALA A 39 -1.10 -2.32 -0.34
N ARG A 40 0.11 -2.86 -0.58
CA ARG A 40 0.30 -4.00 -1.49
C ARG A 40 -0.45 -5.26 -1.07
N ARG A 41 -0.60 -5.52 0.24
CA ARG A 41 -1.36 -6.67 0.76
C ARG A 41 -2.86 -6.44 0.76
N GLU A 42 -3.29 -5.21 0.99
CA GLU A 42 -4.70 -4.85 0.90
C GLU A 42 -5.19 -4.90 -0.53
N GLN A 43 -4.40 -4.40 -1.48
CA GLN A 43 -4.70 -4.52 -2.91
C GLN A 43 -4.77 -5.97 -3.37
N ALA A 44 -3.96 -6.87 -2.80
CA ALA A 44 -4.06 -8.30 -3.12
C ALA A 44 -5.43 -8.89 -2.79
N ARG A 45 -6.20 -8.32 -1.83
CA ARG A 45 -7.57 -8.75 -1.52
C ARG A 45 -8.56 -8.45 -2.64
N ILE A 46 -8.22 -7.63 -3.64
CA ILE A 46 -9.01 -7.48 -4.86
C ILE A 46 -9.13 -8.82 -5.60
N LEU A 47 -8.13 -9.71 -5.46
CA LEU A 47 -8.22 -11.05 -6.02
C LEU A 47 -9.36 -11.88 -5.40
N ASP A 48 -9.73 -11.59 -4.14
CA ASP A 48 -10.87 -12.25 -3.48
C ASP A 48 -12.22 -11.85 -4.10
N LEU A 49 -12.27 -10.72 -4.82
CA LEU A 49 -13.46 -10.26 -5.54
C LEU A 49 -13.61 -10.94 -6.92
N ILE A 50 -12.57 -11.60 -7.42
CA ILE A 50 -12.63 -12.33 -8.69
C ILE A 50 -13.61 -13.50 -8.54
N GLY A 51 -14.72 -13.47 -9.29
CA GLY A 51 -15.77 -14.49 -9.23
C GLY A 51 -16.80 -14.29 -8.11
N ALA A 52 -16.59 -13.32 -7.20
CA ALA A 52 -17.58 -12.93 -6.19
C ALA A 52 -18.47 -11.76 -6.66
N VAL A 53 -18.07 -11.04 -7.70
CA VAL A 53 -18.87 -9.97 -8.31
C VAL A 53 -19.76 -10.56 -9.39
N GLU A 54 -21.07 -10.57 -9.14
CA GLU A 54 -22.08 -10.80 -10.18
C GLU A 54 -22.26 -9.51 -10.98
N TRP A 55 -22.14 -9.62 -12.30
CA TRP A 55 -22.36 -8.50 -13.21
C TRP A 55 -23.84 -8.38 -13.51
N ASP A 56 -24.44 -7.26 -13.15
CA ASP A 56 -25.80 -6.92 -13.58
C ASP A 56 -25.79 -6.59 -15.08
N LEU A 57 -26.49 -7.40 -15.87
CA LEU A 57 -26.58 -7.25 -17.33
C LEU A 57 -27.41 -6.03 -17.75
N GLU A 58 -28.23 -5.47 -16.85
CA GLU A 58 -29.02 -4.27 -17.08
C GLU A 58 -28.25 -2.98 -16.71
N PHE A 59 -27.03 -3.11 -16.17
CA PHE A 59 -26.23 -1.96 -15.74
C PHE A 59 -25.61 -1.19 -16.93
N ASP A 60 -26.21 -0.04 -17.26
CA ASP A 60 -25.69 0.88 -18.29
C ASP A 60 -24.59 1.80 -17.73
N TYR A 61 -23.33 1.31 -17.76
CA TYR A 61 -22.16 2.09 -17.37
C TYR A 61 -21.90 3.35 -18.23
N LYS A 62 -22.56 3.51 -19.39
CA LYS A 62 -22.39 4.72 -20.23
C LYS A 62 -23.24 5.88 -19.72
N ALA A 63 -24.37 5.61 -19.05
CA ALA A 63 -25.21 6.63 -18.43
C ALA A 63 -24.48 7.39 -17.30
N GLU A 64 -23.57 6.72 -16.58
CA GLU A 64 -22.78 7.32 -15.50
C GLU A 64 -21.64 8.24 -15.99
N ARG A 65 -21.25 8.20 -17.27
CA ARG A 65 -20.16 9.04 -17.81
C ARG A 65 -20.57 10.49 -18.11
N SER A 66 -21.87 10.75 -18.12
CA SER A 66 -22.44 12.08 -18.38
C SER A 66 -22.64 12.93 -17.12
N ARG A 67 -22.15 12.49 -15.96
CA ARG A 67 -22.30 13.14 -14.66
C ARG A 67 -21.06 13.88 -14.20
#